data_AF-A0A9C9G134-F1
#
_entry.id   AF-A0A9C9G134-F1
#
_cell.length_a   1.000
_cell.length_b   1.000
_cell.length_c   1.000
_cell.angle_alpha   90.00
_cell.angle_beta   90.00
_cell.angle_gamma   90.00
#
_symmetry.space_group_name_H-M   'P 1'
#
loop_
_entity.id
_entity.type
_entity.pdbx_description
1 polymer ?
#
loop_
_entity_poly.entity_id
_entity_poly.type
_entity_poly.pdbx_seq_one_letter_code
_entity_poly.pdbx_strand_id
1 'polypeptide(L)'
;MRHATLSGMNPQSERSPFLQSIRCAIRLRHYSIRTEQAYLHWIKRFILFHNKHHLKELGDAEVVSFLSHLASDRKVAASTQNQALNALVFMYKYVLECPLGELPNLVRSKRPINLPVVLTPGEVSHLLKQLQGNNWLAACLMYGSGLRLMETVRLRVKDIEFGYQAIVVLDGKGKKDRVVTLAKELIAPLTRHRNCVYKTPYEKDFILSTVLASGCMRVDS
;
A
#
# COMPACT_ATOMS: atom_id res chain seq x y z
N MET A 1 0.03 -12.75 -22.61
CA MET A 1 -0.01 -12.28 -21.20
C MET A 1 1.39 -11.90 -20.79
N ARG A 2 1.74 -10.62 -20.79
CA ARG A 2 3.07 -10.14 -20.40
C ARG A 2 2.91 -9.12 -19.28
N HIS A 3 3.44 -9.46 -18.12
CA HIS A 3 3.60 -8.55 -17.00
C HIS A 3 4.42 -7.34 -17.47
N ALA A 4 3.81 -6.16 -17.44
CA ALA A 4 4.54 -4.91 -17.63
C ALA A 4 5.46 -4.72 -16.41
N THR A 5 6.72 -5.09 -16.60
CA THR A 5 7.82 -4.81 -15.69
C THR A 5 7.90 -3.29 -15.49
N LEU A 6 7.69 -2.85 -14.25
CA LEU A 6 8.00 -1.51 -13.77
C LEU A 6 9.53 -1.36 -13.73
N SER A 7 10.16 -1.29 -14.89
CA SER A 7 11.59 -0.98 -15.04
C SER A 7 11.73 0.40 -15.67
N GLY A 8 12.44 1.30 -15.00
CA GLY A 8 12.78 2.63 -15.52
C GLY A 8 12.32 3.80 -14.66
N MET A 9 12.63 3.81 -13.36
CA MET A 9 12.67 5.07 -12.60
C MET A 9 13.91 5.87 -13.04
N ASN A 10 13.71 6.86 -13.90
CA ASN A 10 14.75 7.81 -14.29
C ASN A 10 15.02 8.81 -13.13
N PRO A 11 16.26 8.88 -12.58
CA PRO A 11 16.60 9.74 -11.45
C PRO A 11 16.50 11.26 -11.75
N GLN A 12 16.40 11.66 -13.02
CA GLN A 12 16.16 13.07 -13.39
C GLN A 12 14.74 13.55 -13.05
N SER A 13 13.77 12.63 -12.89
CA SER A 13 12.39 13.00 -12.52
C SER A 13 12.24 13.40 -11.05
N GLU A 14 13.29 13.27 -10.24
CA GLU A 14 13.30 13.66 -8.83
C GLU A 14 13.58 15.15 -8.62
N ARG A 15 14.04 15.87 -9.65
CA ARG A 15 14.47 17.28 -9.56
C ARG A 15 13.46 18.32 -10.06
N SER A 16 12.25 17.91 -10.49
CA SER A 16 11.24 18.87 -10.93
C SER A 16 10.68 19.65 -9.72
N PRO A 17 10.80 21.00 -9.69
CA PRO A 17 10.26 21.81 -8.60
C PRO A 17 8.76 21.60 -8.37
N PHE A 18 8.01 21.36 -9.45
CA PHE A 18 6.57 21.10 -9.41
C PHE A 18 6.23 19.75 -8.74
N LEU A 19 6.97 18.69 -9.05
CA LEU A 19 6.74 17.40 -8.39
C LEU A 19 7.13 17.45 -6.91
N GLN A 20 8.10 18.29 -6.56
CA GLN A 20 8.47 18.52 -5.17
C GLN A 20 7.39 19.29 -4.40
N SER A 21 6.74 20.30 -5.01
CA SER A 21 5.62 20.99 -4.37
C SER A 21 4.44 20.04 -4.10
N ILE A 22 4.15 19.11 -5.02
CA ILE A 22 3.16 18.06 -4.81
C ILE A 22 3.55 17.16 -3.63
N ARG A 23 4.81 16.70 -3.55
CA ARG A 23 5.28 15.90 -2.41
C ARG A 23 5.09 16.63 -1.09
N CYS A 24 5.50 17.89 -1.02
CA CYS A 24 5.32 18.72 0.16
C CYS A 24 3.83 18.84 0.54
N ALA A 25 2.95 19.09 -0.43
CA ALA A 25 1.51 19.19 -0.19
C ALA A 25 0.88 17.88 0.31
N ILE A 26 1.37 16.72 -0.17
CA ILE A 26 0.93 15.38 0.24
C ILE A 26 1.40 15.09 1.67
N ARG A 27 2.69 15.34 1.97
CA ARG A 27 3.29 15.09 3.29
C ARG A 27 2.73 16.01 4.36
N LEU A 28 2.50 17.29 4.04
CA LEU A 28 1.86 18.26 4.93
C LEU A 28 0.48 17.79 5.41
N ARG A 29 -0.22 17.01 4.57
CA ARG A 29 -1.54 16.46 4.87
C ARG A 29 -1.48 15.04 5.44
N HIS A 30 -0.30 14.57 5.84
CA HIS A 30 -0.06 13.26 6.45
C HIS A 30 -0.56 12.07 5.65
N TYR A 31 -0.58 12.19 4.32
CA TYR A 31 -0.87 11.04 3.45
C TYR A 31 0.29 10.03 3.51
N SER A 32 -0.05 8.75 3.30
CA SER A 32 0.96 7.69 3.27
C SER A 32 1.94 7.84 2.10
N ILE A 33 3.16 7.33 2.26
CA ILE A 33 4.16 7.28 1.18
C ILE A 33 3.65 6.51 -0.06
N ARG A 34 2.77 5.52 0.13
CA ARG A 34 2.12 4.80 -0.98
C ARG A 34 1.17 5.70 -1.75
N THR A 35 0.45 6.59 -1.05
CA THR A 35 -0.40 7.61 -1.68
C THR A 35 0.46 8.60 -2.45
N GLU A 36 1.58 9.06 -1.88
CA GLU A 36 2.55 9.93 -2.56
C GLU A 36 3.01 9.31 -3.89
N GLN A 37 3.50 8.06 -3.85
CA GLN A 37 3.97 7.35 -5.03
C GLN A 37 2.86 7.18 -6.08
N ALA A 38 1.66 6.78 -5.67
CA ALA A 38 0.52 6.62 -6.57
C ALA A 38 0.12 7.94 -7.22
N TYR A 39 0.04 9.02 -6.44
CA TYR A 39 -0.38 10.33 -6.95
C TYR A 39 0.65 10.90 -7.91
N LEU A 40 1.94 10.87 -7.56
CA LEU A 40 3.01 11.28 -8.45
C LEU A 40 3.04 10.48 -9.74
N HIS A 41 2.78 9.16 -9.68
CA HIS A 41 2.69 8.32 -10.86
C HIS A 41 1.60 8.80 -11.82
N TRP A 42 0.38 9.04 -11.31
CA TRP A 42 -0.75 9.48 -12.13
C TRP A 42 -0.56 10.89 -12.67
N ILE A 43 -0.07 11.82 -11.84
CA ILE A 43 0.20 13.20 -12.26
C ILE A 43 1.27 13.24 -13.36
N LYS A 44 2.36 12.48 -13.22
CA LYS A 44 3.37 12.37 -14.29
C LYS A 44 2.77 11.86 -15.60
N ARG A 45 1.91 10.84 -15.53
CA ARG A 45 1.25 10.30 -16.73
C ARG A 45 0.29 11.28 -17.38
N PHE A 46 -0.41 12.08 -16.58
CA PHE A 46 -1.28 13.14 -17.08
C PHE A 46 -0.48 14.24 -17.79
N ILE A 47 0.61 14.72 -17.19
CA ILE A 47 1.51 15.70 -17.80
C ILE A 47 2.06 15.20 -19.14
N LEU A 48 2.47 13.92 -19.20
CA LEU A 48 3.03 13.33 -20.41
C LEU A 48 1.96 13.10 -21.49
N PHE A 49 0.73 12.77 -21.11
CA PHE A 49 -0.38 12.60 -22.04
C PHE A 49 -0.73 13.92 -22.76
N HIS A 50 -0.65 15.04 -22.04
CA HIS A 50 -0.86 16.38 -22.58
C HIS A 50 0.45 17.06 -23.01
N ASN A 51 1.46 16.31 -23.44
CA ASN A 51 2.72 16.83 -24.00
C ASN A 51 3.42 17.94 -23.18
N LYS A 52 3.30 17.91 -21.84
CA LYS A 52 3.83 18.92 -20.91
C LYS A 52 3.23 20.33 -21.10
N HIS A 53 2.00 20.43 -21.60
CA HIS A 53 1.25 21.68 -21.59
C HIS A 53 1.10 22.26 -20.17
N HIS A 54 0.89 23.58 -20.10
CA HIS A 54 0.81 24.28 -18.83
C HIS A 54 -0.44 23.86 -18.04
N LEU A 55 -0.24 23.27 -16.86
CA LEU A 55 -1.31 22.62 -16.09
C LEU A 55 -2.45 23.54 -15.65
N LYS A 56 -2.25 24.86 -15.63
CA LYS A 56 -3.30 25.84 -15.32
C LYS A 56 -4.26 26.07 -16.50
N GLU A 57 -3.84 25.74 -17.71
CA GLU A 57 -4.66 25.87 -18.93
C GLU A 57 -5.47 24.60 -19.20
N LEU A 58 -5.02 23.47 -18.64
CA LEU A 58 -5.74 22.20 -18.68
C LEU A 58 -6.80 22.23 -17.58
N GLY A 59 -8.07 22.10 -17.94
CA GLY A 59 -9.20 22.09 -17.03
C GLY A 59 -9.93 20.75 -17.03
N ASP A 60 -11.24 20.83 -16.84
CA ASP A 60 -12.12 19.66 -16.71
C ASP A 60 -12.12 18.78 -17.97
N ALA A 61 -12.06 19.39 -19.16
CA ALA A 61 -12.09 18.68 -20.44
C ALA A 61 -10.86 17.77 -20.62
N GLU A 62 -9.68 18.26 -20.24
CA GLU A 62 -8.41 17.56 -20.35
C GLU A 62 -8.32 16.42 -19.35
N VAL A 63 -8.90 16.60 -18.15
CA VAL A 63 -9.04 15.55 -17.14
C VAL A 63 -9.98 14.45 -17.64
N VAL A 64 -11.14 14.80 -18.19
CA VAL A 64 -12.09 13.83 -18.77
C VAL A 64 -11.46 13.09 -19.95
N SER A 65 -10.76 13.79 -20.84
CA SER A 65 -10.06 13.21 -21.99
C SER A 65 -9.02 12.16 -21.54
N PHE A 66 -8.18 12.51 -20.56
CA PHE A 66 -7.19 11.58 -20.01
C PHE A 66 -7.84 10.35 -19.36
N LEU A 67 -8.89 10.56 -18.54
CA LEU A 67 -9.59 9.46 -17.86
C LEU A 67 -10.36 8.57 -18.85
N SER A 68 -10.82 9.11 -19.98
CA SER A 68 -11.45 8.38 -21.07
C SER A 68 -10.43 7.54 -21.85
N HIS A 69 -9.26 8.10 -22.17
CA HIS A 69 -8.15 7.34 -22.76
C HIS A 69 -7.69 6.18 -21.84
N LEU A 70 -7.69 6.39 -20.52
CA LEU A 70 -7.40 5.30 -19.58
C LEU A 70 -8.45 4.18 -19.64
N ALA A 71 -9.72 4.52 -19.76
CA ALA A 71 -10.81 3.54 -19.80
C ALA A 71 -10.88 2.81 -21.15
N SER A 72 -10.80 3.52 -22.27
CA SER A 72 -11.00 2.98 -23.62
C SER A 72 -9.74 2.31 -24.16
N ASP A 73 -8.62 3.04 -24.18
CA ASP A 73 -7.40 2.58 -24.87
C ASP A 73 -6.54 1.69 -23.97
N ARG A 74 -6.45 2.06 -22.68
CA ARG A 74 -5.66 1.31 -21.71
C ARG A 74 -6.46 0.26 -20.95
N LYS A 75 -7.79 0.22 -21.12
CA LYS A 75 -8.72 -0.74 -20.50
C LYS A 75 -8.47 -0.92 -19.01
N VAL A 76 -8.19 0.16 -18.29
CA VAL A 76 -7.88 0.08 -16.86
C VAL A 76 -9.12 -0.22 -16.04
N ALA A 77 -8.93 -0.90 -14.92
CA ALA A 77 -10.02 -1.16 -13.97
C ALA A 77 -10.56 0.14 -13.37
N ALA A 78 -11.84 0.13 -12.97
CA ALA A 78 -12.51 1.26 -12.33
C ALA A 78 -11.78 1.79 -11.08
N SER A 79 -11.19 0.90 -10.28
CA SER A 79 -10.40 1.27 -9.10
C SER A 79 -9.14 2.05 -9.47
N THR A 80 -8.49 1.68 -10.56
CA THR A 80 -7.31 2.34 -11.11
C THR A 80 -7.67 3.72 -11.66
N GLN A 81 -8.76 3.84 -12.42
CA GLN A 81 -9.27 5.13 -12.91
C GLN A 81 -9.61 6.07 -11.74
N ASN A 82 -10.28 5.57 -10.70
CA ASN A 82 -10.59 6.35 -9.51
C ASN A 82 -9.32 6.81 -8.77
N GLN A 83 -8.26 6.01 -8.75
CA GLN A 83 -6.99 6.43 -8.16
C GLN A 83 -6.35 7.57 -8.97
N ALA A 84 -6.41 7.50 -10.30
CA ALA A 84 -5.95 8.58 -11.18
C ALA A 84 -6.76 9.86 -10.97
N LEU A 85 -8.11 9.76 -10.96
CA LEU A 85 -9.00 10.88 -10.69
C LEU A 85 -8.68 11.56 -9.35
N ASN A 86 -8.54 10.78 -8.27
CA ASN A 86 -8.24 11.33 -6.94
C ASN A 86 -6.90 12.05 -6.90
N ALA A 87 -5.89 11.57 -7.64
CA ALA A 87 -4.60 12.24 -7.75
C ALA A 87 -4.71 13.59 -8.48
N LEU A 88 -5.51 13.66 -9.55
CA LEU A 88 -5.73 14.88 -10.31
C LEU A 88 -6.53 15.90 -9.50
N VAL A 89 -7.65 15.49 -8.92
CA VAL A 89 -8.45 16.35 -8.03
C VAL A 89 -7.60 16.89 -6.88
N PHE A 90 -6.72 16.07 -6.30
CA PHE A 90 -5.79 16.52 -5.28
C PHE A 90 -4.83 17.61 -5.79
N MET A 91 -4.21 17.40 -6.96
CA MET A 91 -3.29 18.36 -7.56
C MET A 91 -3.97 19.71 -7.84
N TYR A 92 -5.13 19.68 -8.49
CA TYR A 92 -5.89 20.89 -8.83
C TYR A 92 -6.34 21.66 -7.58
N LYS A 93 -6.85 20.93 -6.57
CA LYS A 93 -7.35 21.54 -5.34
C LYS A 93 -6.26 22.11 -4.45
N TYR A 94 -5.14 21.41 -4.28
CA TYR A 94 -4.17 21.71 -3.22
C TYR A 94 -2.81 22.22 -3.70
N VAL A 95 -2.51 22.14 -5.00
CA VAL A 95 -1.24 22.59 -5.55
C VAL A 95 -1.44 23.69 -6.57
N LEU A 96 -2.45 23.57 -7.44
CA LEU A 96 -2.77 24.59 -8.44
C LEU A 96 -3.75 25.65 -7.94
N GLU A 97 -4.42 25.38 -6.80
CA GLU A 97 -5.44 26.25 -6.19
C GLU A 97 -6.57 26.63 -7.17
N CYS A 98 -6.78 25.79 -8.18
CA CYS A 98 -7.81 25.93 -9.19
C CYS A 98 -8.63 24.63 -9.16
N PRO A 99 -9.63 24.54 -8.27
CA PRO A 99 -10.40 23.32 -8.12
C PRO A 99 -11.17 23.02 -9.42
N LEU A 100 -11.10 21.76 -9.85
CA LEU A 100 -11.92 21.26 -10.96
C LEU A 100 -13.41 21.42 -10.63
N GLY A 101 -14.21 21.69 -11.65
CA GLY A 101 -15.66 21.78 -11.53
C GLY A 101 -16.32 20.41 -11.42
N GLU A 102 -17.59 20.34 -11.78
CA GLU A 102 -18.25 19.05 -11.98
C GLU A 102 -17.75 18.43 -13.28
N LEU A 103 -17.05 17.29 -13.18
CA LEU A 103 -16.60 16.53 -14.35
C LEU A 103 -17.80 15.79 -14.95
N PRO A 104 -18.42 16.29 -16.04
CA PRO A 104 -19.57 15.63 -16.63
C PRO A 104 -19.09 14.36 -17.35
N ASN A 105 -19.96 13.35 -17.43
CA ASN A 105 -19.72 12.09 -18.16
C ASN A 105 -18.70 11.11 -17.56
N LEU A 106 -18.28 11.27 -16.30
CA LEU A 106 -17.49 10.23 -15.63
C LEU A 106 -18.40 9.07 -15.23
N VAL A 107 -18.61 8.12 -16.14
CA VAL A 107 -19.30 6.86 -15.83
C VAL A 107 -18.42 6.10 -14.84
N ARG A 108 -18.72 6.25 -13.55
CA ARG A 108 -18.11 5.43 -12.51
C ARG A 108 -18.53 3.99 -12.78
N SER A 109 -17.63 3.21 -13.36
CA SER A 109 -17.83 1.77 -13.47
C SER A 109 -18.04 1.22 -12.06
N LYS A 110 -19.23 0.67 -11.79
CA LYS A 110 -19.55 0.01 -10.53
C LYS A 110 -18.48 -1.07 -10.31
N ARG A 111 -17.81 -1.04 -9.17
CA ARG A 111 -16.86 -2.10 -8.82
C ARG A 111 -17.64 -3.40 -8.73
N PRO A 112 -17.28 -4.46 -9.48
CA PRO A 112 -17.83 -5.77 -9.20
C PRO A 112 -17.45 -6.13 -7.76
N ILE A 113 -18.44 -6.53 -6.97
CA ILE A 113 -18.21 -7.06 -5.64
C ILE A 113 -17.65 -8.47 -5.86
N ASN A 114 -16.33 -8.60 -5.82
CA ASN A 114 -15.72 -9.93 -5.81
C ASN A 114 -16.07 -10.57 -4.47
N LEU A 115 -16.81 -11.69 -4.51
CA LEU A 115 -16.98 -12.51 -3.32
C LEU A 115 -15.59 -12.96 -2.84
N PRO A 116 -15.28 -12.83 -1.54
CA PRO A 116 -14.01 -13.30 -1.03
C PRO A 116 -13.93 -14.81 -1.21
N VAL A 117 -13.00 -15.25 -2.05
CA VAL A 117 -12.65 -16.68 -2.16
C VAL A 117 -11.86 -17.03 -0.92
N VAL A 118 -12.44 -17.83 -0.04
CA VAL A 118 -11.80 -18.32 1.18
C VAL A 118 -11.24 -19.72 0.93
N LEU A 119 -10.05 -19.97 1.45
CA LEU A 119 -9.46 -21.31 1.44
C LEU A 119 -10.17 -22.19 2.48
N THR A 120 -10.37 -23.45 2.14
CA THR A 120 -10.82 -24.48 3.09
C THR A 120 -9.72 -24.80 4.11
N PRO A 121 -10.05 -25.32 5.31
CA PRO A 121 -9.04 -25.72 6.28
C PRO A 121 -8.01 -26.72 5.74
N GLY A 122 -8.41 -27.61 4.82
CA GLY A 122 -7.50 -28.55 4.16
C GLY A 122 -6.48 -27.87 3.24
N GLU A 123 -6.93 -26.91 2.43
CA GLU A 123 -6.05 -26.11 1.56
C GLU A 123 -5.08 -25.24 2.38
N VAL A 124 -5.56 -24.64 3.47
CA VAL A 124 -4.69 -23.88 4.39
C VAL A 124 -3.63 -24.78 5.00
N SER A 125 -4.00 -25.98 5.45
CA SER A 125 -3.03 -26.94 5.99
C SER A 125 -1.97 -27.30 4.94
N HIS A 126 -2.38 -27.54 3.69
CA HIS A 126 -1.46 -27.85 2.60
C HIS A 126 -0.52 -26.67 2.28
N LEU A 127 -1.05 -25.45 2.22
CA LEU A 127 -0.28 -24.23 1.99
C LEU A 127 0.76 -24.03 3.10
N LEU A 128 0.36 -24.12 4.37
CA LEU A 128 1.25 -23.91 5.51
C LEU A 128 2.37 -24.95 5.55
N LYS A 129 2.13 -26.20 5.10
CA LYS A 129 3.19 -27.22 5.02
C LYS A 129 4.30 -26.91 4.02
N GLN A 130 4.03 -26.08 3.02
CA GLN A 130 5.03 -25.68 2.01
C GLN A 130 5.86 -24.46 2.44
N LEU A 131 5.46 -23.76 3.51
CA LEU A 131 6.16 -22.59 4.02
C LEU A 131 7.19 -22.98 5.08
N GLN A 132 8.28 -22.23 5.15
CA GLN A 132 9.35 -22.44 6.15
C GLN A 132 9.78 -21.12 6.80
N GLY A 133 10.38 -21.22 7.98
CA GLY A 133 10.99 -20.10 8.70
C GLY A 133 10.02 -18.95 8.97
N ASN A 134 10.47 -17.72 8.69
CA ASN A 134 9.72 -16.49 8.97
C ASN A 134 8.42 -16.38 8.16
N ASN A 135 8.41 -16.90 6.93
CA ASN A 135 7.22 -16.87 6.07
C ASN A 135 6.12 -17.79 6.61
N TRP A 136 6.50 -18.95 7.15
CA TRP A 136 5.59 -19.85 7.83
C TRP A 136 4.97 -19.17 9.07
N LEU A 137 5.81 -18.58 9.91
CA LEU A 137 5.36 -17.87 11.12
C LEU A 137 4.42 -16.70 10.78
N ALA A 138 4.75 -15.92 9.75
CA ALA A 138 3.93 -14.82 9.27
C ALA A 138 2.56 -15.29 8.77
N ALA A 139 2.53 -16.36 7.95
CA ALA A 139 1.29 -16.93 7.44
C ALA A 139 0.41 -17.47 8.56
N CYS A 140 1.00 -18.16 9.54
CA CYS A 140 0.28 -18.65 10.72
C CYS A 140 -0.30 -17.52 11.57
N LEU A 141 0.44 -16.42 11.77
CA LEU A 141 -0.06 -15.23 12.48
C LEU A 141 -1.21 -14.54 11.72
N MET A 142 -1.12 -14.44 10.40
CA MET A 142 -2.18 -13.87 9.57
C MET A 142 -3.46 -14.73 9.63
N TYR A 143 -3.31 -16.05 9.54
CA TYR A 143 -4.44 -16.97 9.58
C TYR A 143 -5.04 -17.11 10.98
N GLY A 144 -4.21 -17.35 12.00
CA GLY A 144 -4.66 -17.63 13.37
C GLY A 144 -5.11 -16.41 14.17
N SER A 145 -4.53 -15.23 13.89
CA SER A 145 -4.83 -13.98 14.60
C SER A 145 -5.53 -12.93 13.72
N GLY A 146 -5.81 -13.25 12.45
CA GLY A 146 -6.49 -12.34 11.53
C GLY A 146 -5.70 -11.06 11.22
N LEU A 147 -4.37 -11.10 11.38
CA LEU A 147 -3.52 -9.94 11.12
C LEU A 147 -3.43 -9.63 9.63
N ARG A 148 -3.42 -8.34 9.29
CA ARG A 148 -3.11 -7.90 7.92
C ARG A 148 -1.61 -8.03 7.68
N LEU A 149 -1.22 -8.26 6.42
CA LEU A 149 0.20 -8.39 6.04
C LEU A 149 1.11 -7.29 6.63
N MET A 150 0.69 -6.02 6.56
CA MET A 150 1.48 -4.92 7.10
C MET A 150 1.51 -4.86 8.63
N GLU A 151 0.46 -5.35 9.29
CA GLU A 151 0.42 -5.48 10.75
C GLU A 151 1.38 -6.60 11.19
N THR A 152 1.37 -7.74 10.49
CA THR A 152 2.26 -8.88 10.75
C THR A 152 3.73 -8.53 10.57
N VAL A 153 4.08 -7.86 9.48
CA VAL A 153 5.48 -7.48 9.19
C VAL A 153 6.01 -6.42 10.15
N ARG A 154 5.14 -5.55 10.67
CA ARG A 154 5.50 -4.47 11.60
C ARG A 154 5.32 -4.84 13.07
N LEU A 155 4.91 -6.08 13.36
CA LEU A 155 4.66 -6.55 14.71
C LEU A 155 5.95 -6.51 15.52
N ARG A 156 5.89 -5.89 16.70
CA ARG A 156 7.03 -5.81 17.61
C ARG A 156 6.92 -6.82 18.74
N VAL A 157 8.05 -7.19 19.33
CA VAL A 157 8.07 -8.16 20.45
C VAL A 157 7.21 -7.69 21.62
N LYS A 158 7.20 -6.38 21.91
CA LYS A 158 6.38 -5.77 22.98
C LYS A 158 4.86 -5.82 22.73
N ASP A 159 4.45 -6.03 21.48
CA ASP A 159 3.04 -6.02 21.10
C ASP A 159 2.39 -7.40 21.39
N ILE A 160 3.19 -8.41 21.73
CA ILE A 160 2.73 -9.77 22.05
C ILE A 160 2.70 -9.93 23.57
N GLU A 161 1.50 -10.22 24.07
CA GLU A 161 1.28 -10.55 25.47
C GLU A 161 1.06 -12.06 25.62
N PHE A 162 2.12 -12.76 26.03
CA PHE A 162 2.11 -14.21 26.15
C PHE A 162 1.23 -14.70 27.31
N GLY A 163 1.10 -13.92 28.39
CA GLY A 163 0.28 -14.30 29.54
C GLY A 163 -1.22 -14.34 29.22
N TYR A 164 -1.68 -13.37 28.43
CA TYR A 164 -3.08 -13.25 28.03
C TYR A 164 -3.37 -13.85 26.65
N GLN A 165 -2.37 -14.44 25.98
CA GLN A 165 -2.49 -14.99 24.63
C GLN A 165 -3.10 -13.98 23.66
N ALA A 166 -2.58 -12.76 23.69
CA ALA A 166 -3.12 -11.62 22.98
C ALA A 166 -2.02 -10.88 22.20
N ILE A 167 -2.42 -10.27 21.09
CA ILE A 167 -1.58 -9.39 20.29
C ILE A 167 -2.25 -8.02 20.23
N VAL A 168 -1.52 -6.99 20.62
CA VAL A 168 -1.96 -5.60 20.53
C VAL A 168 -1.57 -5.06 19.15
N VAL A 169 -2.56 -4.82 18.29
CA VAL A 169 -2.33 -4.23 16.96
C VAL A 169 -2.49 -2.72 17.08
N LEU A 170 -1.36 -2.03 17.00
CA LEU A 170 -1.29 -0.57 16.97
C LEU A 170 -1.45 -0.07 15.52
N ASP A 171 -2.02 1.13 15.34
CA ASP A 171 -2.15 1.81 14.05
C ASP A 171 -3.00 1.07 12.99
N GLY A 172 -4.06 0.39 13.42
CA GLY A 172 -5.09 -0.11 12.51
C GLY A 172 -5.69 1.02 11.65
N LYS A 173 -6.16 0.73 10.43
CA LYS A 173 -6.77 1.72 9.51
C LYS A 173 -7.72 2.66 10.27
N GLY A 174 -7.37 3.95 10.35
CA GLY A 174 -8.08 4.96 11.12
C GLY A 174 -7.52 5.24 12.52
N LYS A 175 -6.28 4.82 12.82
CA LYS A 175 -5.64 4.93 14.15
C LYS A 175 -6.44 4.26 15.27
N LYS A 176 -7.12 3.16 14.95
CA LYS A 176 -7.84 2.37 15.95
C LYS A 176 -7.01 1.18 16.33
N ASP A 177 -6.60 1.18 17.60
CA ASP A 177 -5.93 0.04 18.20
C ASP A 177 -6.95 -1.07 18.46
N ARG A 178 -6.51 -2.31 18.33
CA ARG A 178 -7.33 -3.48 18.65
C ARG A 178 -6.48 -4.60 19.22
N VAL A 179 -7.11 -5.42 20.06
CA VAL A 179 -6.50 -6.64 20.57
C VAL A 179 -7.03 -7.82 19.76
N VAL A 180 -6.13 -8.71 19.32
CA VAL A 180 -6.49 -9.96 18.64
C VAL A 180 -5.97 -11.16 19.42
N THR A 181 -6.62 -12.31 19.25
CA THR A 181 -6.24 -13.56 19.92
C THR A 181 -5.00 -14.17 19.31
N LEU A 182 -4.08 -14.67 20.14
CA LEU A 182 -2.93 -15.45 19.73
C LEU A 182 -3.24 -16.95 19.86
N ALA A 183 -3.05 -17.71 18.78
CA ALA A 183 -3.18 -19.15 18.82
C ALA A 183 -2.08 -19.78 19.72
N LYS A 184 -2.49 -20.68 20.63
CA LYS A 184 -1.59 -21.33 21.60
C LYS A 184 -0.41 -22.04 20.94
N GLU A 185 -0.65 -22.65 19.79
CA GLU A 185 0.34 -23.36 18.99
C GLU A 185 1.49 -22.46 18.51
N LEU A 186 1.26 -21.15 18.41
CA LEU A 186 2.26 -20.19 17.96
C LEU A 186 3.14 -19.64 19.08
N ILE A 187 2.80 -19.89 20.35
CA ILE A 187 3.56 -19.39 21.51
C ILE A 187 5.00 -19.92 21.52
N ALA A 188 5.18 -21.23 21.30
CA ALA A 188 6.51 -21.85 21.29
C ALA A 188 7.36 -21.39 20.07
N PRO A 189 6.84 -21.39 18.82
CA PRO A 189 7.53 -20.81 17.68
C PRO A 189 7.90 -19.33 17.88
N LEU A 190 6.98 -18.50 18.41
CA LEU A 190 7.23 -17.09 18.66
C LEU A 190 8.31 -16.87 19.73
N THR A 191 8.31 -17.68 20.79
CA THR A 191 9.33 -17.60 21.85
C THR A 191 10.70 -18.00 21.30
N ARG A 192 10.76 -19.05 20.47
CA ARG A 192 12.00 -19.46 19.78
C ARG A 192 12.52 -18.37 18.86
N HIS A 193 11.61 -17.76 18.09
CA HIS A 193 11.92 -16.67 17.18
C HIS A 193 12.44 -15.43 17.93
N ARG A 194 11.73 -15.03 18.99
CA ARG A 194 12.13 -13.95 19.90
C ARG A 194 13.54 -14.15 20.45
N ASN A 195 13.86 -15.36 20.92
CA ASN A 195 15.17 -15.68 21.47
C ASN A 195 16.29 -15.67 20.40
N CYS A 196 15.94 -15.89 19.13
CA CYS A 196 16.88 -15.76 18.00
C CYS A 196 17.15 -14.28 17.68
N VAL A 197 16.11 -13.44 17.67
CA VAL A 197 16.22 -11.99 17.40
C VAL A 197 17.03 -11.27 18.49
N TYR A 198 16.89 -11.63 19.77
CA TYR A 198 17.67 -11.02 20.85
C TYR A 198 19.17 -11.33 20.83
N LYS A 199 19.62 -12.34 20.07
CA LYS A 199 21.05 -12.69 19.96
C LYS A 199 21.80 -11.84 18.93
N THR A 200 21.11 -11.06 18.11
CA THR A 200 21.72 -10.15 17.14
C THR A 200 21.70 -8.73 17.68
N PRO A 201 22.85 -8.10 17.97
CA PRO A 201 22.89 -6.70 18.36
C PRO A 201 22.65 -5.88 17.09
N TYR A 202 21.44 -5.35 16.86
CA TYR A 202 21.17 -4.06 16.20
C TYR A 202 19.65 -3.84 15.93
N GLU A 203 19.11 -2.86 16.66
CA GLU A 203 18.25 -1.73 16.23
C GLU A 203 16.82 -1.86 15.68
N LYS A 204 16.23 -3.03 15.44
CA LYS A 204 14.80 -3.06 15.05
C LYS A 204 14.03 -4.19 15.72
N ASP A 205 13.21 -3.86 16.72
CA ASP A 205 12.29 -4.73 17.48
C ASP A 205 11.21 -5.46 16.63
N PHE A 206 11.37 -5.54 15.31
CA PHE A 206 10.42 -6.22 14.45
C PHE A 206 10.65 -7.72 14.48
N ILE A 207 9.56 -8.47 14.72
CA ILE A 207 9.59 -9.92 14.77
C ILE A 207 10.04 -10.48 13.42
N LEU A 208 9.65 -9.90 12.28
CA LEU A 208 9.99 -10.45 10.96
C LEU A 208 11.14 -9.72 10.25
N SER A 209 12.15 -9.25 10.99
CA SER A 209 13.26 -8.42 10.46
C SER A 209 13.95 -8.99 9.21
N THR A 210 14.10 -10.31 9.08
CA THR A 210 14.69 -10.96 7.88
C THR A 210 13.81 -10.83 6.62
N VAL A 211 12.49 -10.77 6.76
CA VAL A 211 11.55 -10.63 5.62
C VAL A 211 11.71 -9.27 4.94
N LEU A 212 12.13 -8.24 5.69
CA LEU A 212 12.45 -6.92 5.16
C LEU A 212 13.80 -6.89 4.42
N ALA A 213 14.73 -7.78 4.76
CA ALA A 213 16.08 -7.83 4.18
C ALA A 213 16.13 -8.62 2.86
N SER A 214 15.29 -9.63 2.68
CA SER A 214 15.33 -10.53 1.50
C SER A 214 14.64 -9.99 0.24
N GLY A 215 14.05 -8.79 0.28
CA GLY A 215 13.57 -8.12 -0.93
C GLY A 215 12.26 -7.36 -0.74
N CYS A 216 12.30 -6.10 -1.17
CA CYS A 216 11.11 -5.31 -1.51
C CYS A 216 10.23 -4.86 -0.33
N MET A 217 10.77 -4.11 0.63
CA MET A 217 10.12 -2.93 1.23
C MET A 217 11.05 -2.28 2.27
N ARG A 218 11.75 -1.20 1.87
CA ARG A 218 12.34 -0.28 2.85
C ARG A 218 11.19 0.43 3.56
N VAL A 219 11.04 0.15 4.85
CA VAL A 219 10.18 0.92 5.75
C VAL A 219 11.14 1.90 6.44
N ASP A 220 11.29 3.07 5.83
CA ASP A 220 11.93 4.21 6.49
C ASP A 220 10.86 4.96 7.29
N SER A 221 11.28 5.35 8.48
CA SER A 221 10.53 5.92 9.61
C SER A 221 9.70 7.16 9.28
#